data_AF-A0A5D4T7C3-F1
#
_entry.id   AF-A0A5D4T7C3-F1
#
_cell.length_a   1.000
_cell.length_b   1.000
_cell.length_c   1.000
_cell.angle_alpha   90.00
_cell.angle_beta   90.00
_cell.angle_gamma   90.00
#
_symmetry.space_group_name_H-M   'P 1'
#
loop_
_entity.id
_entity.type
_entity.pdbx_description
1 polymer ?
#
loop_
_entity_poly.entity_id
_entity_poly.type
_entity_poly.pdbx_seq_one_letter_code
_entity_poly.pdbx_strand_id
1 'polypeptide(L)'
;MSAREQEPSSDKKLEQNKQEKPLSFIGMVVTTGFAGGILWSLISYICYMFSFTEIEPNIILEPWAAGDWKDSWLGIVISILAYGLISIGAALVYYAALRKLTSMWVGAGYGIALMLVVFLVLNPLFPSMKGLTDTDYNTLITAACIYILYGVFIGYSISYEENELRHQHEKEDAASH
;
A
#
# COMPACT_ATOMS: atom_id res chain seq x y z
N MET A 1 -65.32 -14.34 0.30
CA MET A 1 -64.92 -13.76 -0.99
C MET A 1 -63.53 -13.17 -0.78
N SER A 2 -62.53 -13.81 -1.40
CA SER A 2 -61.10 -13.54 -1.22
C SER A 2 -60.70 -12.24 -1.91
N ALA A 3 -59.96 -11.38 -1.22
CA ALA A 3 -59.01 -10.46 -1.86
C ALA A 3 -57.82 -10.31 -0.91
N ARG A 4 -56.76 -11.06 -1.23
CA ARG A 4 -55.47 -11.04 -0.56
C ARG A 4 -54.84 -9.66 -0.72
N GLU A 5 -54.36 -9.11 0.39
CA GLU A 5 -53.39 -8.01 0.41
C GLU A 5 -52.18 -8.39 -0.46
N GLN A 6 -51.84 -7.54 -1.43
CA GLN A 6 -50.59 -7.62 -2.15
C GLN A 6 -49.48 -7.09 -1.24
N GLU A 7 -48.68 -8.01 -0.70
CA GLU A 7 -47.42 -7.70 -0.02
C GLU A 7 -46.33 -7.30 -1.04
N PRO A 8 -45.38 -6.45 -0.62
CA PRO A 8 -44.56 -5.63 -1.51
C PRO A 8 -43.48 -6.42 -2.25
N SER A 9 -43.07 -5.85 -3.39
CA SER A 9 -42.09 -6.37 -4.34
C SER A 9 -40.76 -6.81 -3.71
N SER A 10 -40.67 -8.12 -3.45
CA SER A 10 -39.47 -8.86 -3.09
C SER A 10 -38.53 -9.12 -4.28
N ASP A 11 -38.27 -8.11 -5.12
CA ASP A 11 -37.40 -8.23 -6.31
C ASP A 11 -36.17 -7.32 -6.29
N LYS A 12 -36.02 -6.43 -5.29
CA LYS A 12 -34.85 -5.55 -5.19
C LYS A 12 -33.65 -6.14 -4.43
N LYS A 13 -33.73 -7.37 -3.93
CA LYS A 13 -32.74 -7.92 -2.99
C LYS A 13 -31.88 -9.08 -3.54
N LEU A 14 -31.85 -9.31 -4.86
CA LEU A 14 -31.04 -10.38 -5.46
C LEU A 14 -29.78 -9.93 -6.21
N GLU A 15 -29.61 -8.64 -6.54
CA GLU A 15 -28.41 -8.19 -7.28
C GLU A 15 -27.27 -7.67 -6.40
N GLN A 16 -27.50 -7.52 -5.08
CA GLN A 16 -26.43 -7.17 -4.12
C GLN A 16 -25.70 -8.39 -3.55
N ASN A 17 -26.18 -9.62 -3.84
CA ASN A 17 -25.48 -10.86 -3.49
C ASN A 17 -24.55 -11.29 -4.62
N LYS A 18 -23.63 -10.40 -5.00
CA LYS A 18 -22.49 -10.78 -5.82
C LYS A 18 -21.29 -10.78 -4.89
N GLN A 19 -21.12 -11.89 -4.20
CA GLN A 19 -19.88 -12.26 -3.52
C GLN A 19 -18.69 -11.84 -4.39
N GLU A 20 -18.02 -10.76 -3.99
CA GLU A 20 -16.73 -10.39 -4.53
C GLU A 20 -15.75 -11.42 -3.96
N LYS A 21 -15.57 -12.50 -4.74
CA LYS A 21 -14.71 -13.67 -4.44
C LYS A 21 -13.37 -13.22 -3.84
N PRO A 22 -12.64 -14.08 -3.08
CA PRO A 22 -11.29 -13.79 -2.58
C PRO A 22 -10.28 -13.32 -3.64
N LEU A 23 -10.55 -13.56 -4.94
CA LEU A 23 -9.83 -12.96 -6.07
C LEU A 23 -10.01 -11.43 -6.18
N SER A 24 -11.18 -10.89 -5.85
CA SER A 24 -11.42 -9.44 -5.75
C SER A 24 -10.60 -8.83 -4.62
N PHE A 25 -10.54 -9.50 -3.46
CA PHE A 25 -9.74 -9.01 -2.34
C PHE A 25 -8.25 -8.91 -2.67
N ILE A 26 -7.65 -9.97 -3.24
CA ILE A 26 -6.24 -9.92 -3.68
C ILE A 26 -6.06 -8.86 -4.79
N GLY A 27 -7.01 -8.75 -5.72
CA GLY A 27 -7.02 -7.70 -6.73
C GLY A 27 -6.99 -6.30 -6.12
N MET A 28 -7.79 -6.05 -5.08
CA MET A 28 -7.79 -4.80 -4.34
C MET A 28 -6.46 -4.57 -3.62
N VAL A 29 -5.87 -5.57 -2.97
CA VAL A 29 -4.55 -5.44 -2.33
C VAL A 29 -3.49 -5.02 -3.34
N VAL A 30 -3.50 -5.65 -4.53
CA VAL A 30 -2.57 -5.33 -5.62
C VAL A 30 -2.79 -3.92 -6.15
N THR A 31 -4.03 -3.51 -6.43
CA THR A 31 -4.31 -2.16 -6.94
C THR A 31 -3.99 -1.09 -5.92
N THR A 32 -4.32 -1.33 -4.65
CA THR A 32 -4.02 -0.40 -3.55
C THR A 32 -2.52 -0.29 -3.31
N GLY A 33 -1.79 -1.41 -3.36
CA GLY A 33 -0.32 -1.44 -3.29
C GLY A 33 0.32 -0.68 -4.45
N PHE A 34 -0.13 -0.92 -5.68
CA PHE A 34 0.38 -0.24 -6.87
C PHE A 34 0.10 1.27 -6.83
N ALA A 35 -1.15 1.66 -6.55
CA ALA A 35 -1.55 3.06 -6.43
C ALA A 35 -0.81 3.75 -5.28
N GLY A 36 -0.70 3.11 -4.12
CA GLY A 36 0.05 3.61 -2.97
C GLY A 36 1.52 3.83 -3.30
N GLY A 37 2.16 2.89 -4.00
CA GLY A 37 3.56 2.99 -4.40
C GLY A 37 3.82 4.14 -5.38
N ILE A 38 2.94 4.33 -6.37
CA ILE A 38 3.04 5.46 -7.31
C ILE A 38 2.81 6.78 -6.60
N LEU A 39 1.72 6.89 -5.81
CA LEU A 39 1.39 8.13 -5.12
C LEU A 39 2.52 8.53 -4.16
N TRP A 40 3.07 7.59 -3.40
CA TRP A 40 4.08 7.93 -2.39
C TRP A 40 5.46 8.14 -2.99
N SER A 41 5.80 7.47 -4.10
CA SER A 41 7.01 7.81 -4.83
C SER A 41 6.94 9.22 -5.43
N LEU A 42 5.78 9.67 -5.89
CA LEU A 42 5.57 11.06 -6.31
C LEU A 42 5.71 12.05 -5.14
N ILE A 43 5.14 11.75 -3.97
CA ILE A 43 5.32 12.59 -2.77
C ILE A 43 6.80 12.64 -2.38
N SER A 44 7.50 11.51 -2.39
CA SER A 44 8.94 11.45 -2.12
C SER A 44 9.75 12.27 -3.13
N TYR A 45 9.36 12.25 -4.41
CA TYR A 45 9.97 13.09 -5.44
C TYR A 45 9.75 14.58 -5.19
N ILE A 46 8.56 14.98 -4.73
CA ILE A 46 8.30 16.37 -4.32
C ILE A 46 9.19 16.72 -3.12
N CYS A 47 9.30 15.86 -2.10
CA CYS A 47 10.20 16.09 -0.97
C CYS A 47 11.67 16.28 -1.42
N TYR A 48 12.11 15.53 -2.43
CA TYR A 48 13.44 15.70 -3.03
C TYR A 48 13.57 17.09 -3.70
N MET A 49 12.56 17.52 -4.45
CA MET A 49 12.55 18.83 -5.11
C MET A 49 12.58 20.01 -4.11
N PHE A 50 12.01 19.84 -2.92
CA PHE A 50 12.06 20.81 -1.82
C PHE A 50 13.31 20.68 -0.93
N SER A 51 14.28 19.84 -1.30
CA SER A 51 15.50 19.55 -0.53
C SER A 51 15.24 19.01 0.88
N PHE A 52 14.08 18.38 1.12
CA PHE A 52 13.79 17.71 2.40
C PHE A 52 14.43 16.32 2.49
N THR A 53 14.80 15.73 1.36
CA THR A 53 15.50 14.45 1.28
C THR A 53 16.63 14.55 0.27
N GLU A 54 17.80 14.04 0.63
CA GLU A 54 18.94 13.88 -0.28
C GLU A 54 18.85 12.60 -1.13
N ILE A 55 17.81 11.79 -0.93
CA ILE A 55 17.66 10.49 -1.60
C ILE A 55 17.15 10.71 -3.03
N GLU A 56 17.98 10.39 -4.00
CA GLU A 56 17.61 10.44 -5.41
C GLU A 56 16.59 9.36 -5.75
N PRO A 57 15.51 9.69 -6.49
CA PRO A 57 14.49 8.72 -6.90
C PRO A 57 15.08 7.56 -7.72
N ASN A 58 16.12 7.85 -8.50
CA ASN A 58 16.74 6.93 -9.45
C ASN A 58 17.63 5.87 -8.79
N ILE A 59 17.80 5.94 -7.46
CA ILE A 59 18.67 5.01 -6.72
C ILE A 59 18.25 3.56 -6.94
N ILE A 60 16.94 3.29 -7.06
CA ILE A 60 16.37 1.96 -7.33
C ILE A 60 16.90 1.32 -8.63
N LEU A 61 17.37 2.14 -9.57
CA LEU A 61 17.90 1.70 -10.86
C LEU A 61 19.38 1.37 -10.79
N GLU A 62 20.14 1.76 -9.77
CA GLU A 62 21.60 1.51 -9.70
C GLU A 62 22.02 0.05 -9.90
N PRO A 63 21.39 -0.97 -9.29
CA PRO A 63 21.80 -2.36 -9.47
C PRO A 63 21.40 -2.93 -10.84
N TRP A 64 20.54 -2.24 -11.60
CA TRP A 64 19.98 -2.74 -12.87
C TRP A 64 20.38 -1.91 -14.09
N ALA A 65 20.68 -0.61 -13.92
CA ALA A 65 20.91 0.34 -14.99
C ALA A 65 22.41 0.59 -15.19
N ALA A 66 22.94 0.05 -16.29
CA ALA A 66 24.21 0.48 -16.85
C ALA A 66 23.99 1.71 -17.75
N GLY A 67 24.62 2.83 -17.41
CA GLY A 67 24.68 4.06 -18.23
C GLY A 67 23.86 5.25 -17.72
N ASP A 68 24.17 6.44 -18.24
CA ASP A 68 23.70 7.77 -17.76
C ASP A 68 22.21 8.06 -18.06
N TRP A 69 21.53 7.17 -18.80
CA TRP A 69 20.10 7.32 -19.09
C TRP A 69 19.23 7.23 -17.83
N LYS A 70 19.77 6.62 -16.75
CA LYS A 70 19.13 6.54 -15.44
C LYS A 70 18.87 7.92 -14.82
N ASP A 71 19.66 8.94 -15.17
CA ASP A 71 19.54 10.30 -14.61
C ASP A 71 18.64 11.21 -15.45
N SER A 72 18.16 10.70 -16.58
CA SER A 72 17.21 11.41 -17.43
C SER A 72 15.79 11.33 -16.88
N TRP A 73 14.89 12.14 -17.44
CA TRP A 73 13.45 12.09 -17.13
C TRP A 73 12.84 10.69 -17.23
N LEU A 74 13.35 9.85 -18.16
CA LEU A 74 12.95 8.46 -18.29
C LEU A 74 13.28 7.62 -17.05
N GLY A 75 14.43 7.86 -16.41
CA GLY A 75 14.82 7.17 -15.19
C GLY A 75 13.88 7.47 -14.02
N ILE A 76 13.40 8.71 -13.91
CA ILE A 76 12.42 9.09 -12.87
C ILE A 76 11.11 8.31 -13.05
N VAL A 77 10.59 8.27 -14.28
CA VAL A 77 9.34 7.54 -14.58
C VAL A 77 9.48 6.04 -14.32
N ILE A 78 10.60 5.44 -14.74
CA ILE A 78 10.84 4.01 -14.53
C ILE A 78 11.03 3.70 -13.05
N SER A 79 11.66 4.60 -12.29
CA SER A 79 11.81 4.47 -10.83
C SER A 79 10.46 4.49 -10.14
N ILE A 80 9.57 5.42 -10.48
CA ILE A 80 8.20 5.49 -9.94
C ILE A 80 7.44 4.18 -10.21
N LEU A 81 7.54 3.64 -11.43
CA LEU A 81 6.93 2.37 -11.79
C LEU A 81 7.54 1.19 -11.01
N ALA A 82 8.86 1.19 -10.82
CA ALA A 82 9.55 0.17 -10.03
C ALA A 82 9.13 0.22 -8.55
N TYR A 83 9.04 1.41 -7.95
CA TYR A 83 8.50 1.59 -6.61
C TYR A 83 7.04 1.11 -6.51
N GLY A 84 6.22 1.39 -7.52
CA GLY A 84 4.86 0.84 -7.63
C GLY A 84 4.84 -0.69 -7.61
N LEU A 85 5.73 -1.33 -8.36
CA LEU A 85 5.82 -2.79 -8.44
C LEU A 85 6.32 -3.42 -7.13
N ILE A 86 7.34 -2.84 -6.49
CA ILE A 86 7.84 -3.27 -5.17
C ILE A 86 6.77 -3.07 -4.10
N SER A 87 6.01 -1.98 -4.18
CA SER A 87 4.92 -1.65 -3.27
C SER A 87 3.80 -2.69 -3.29
N ILE A 88 3.54 -3.37 -4.41
CA ILE A 88 2.63 -4.52 -4.45
C ILE A 88 3.15 -5.64 -3.53
N GLY A 89 4.45 -5.94 -3.59
CA GLY A 89 5.09 -6.92 -2.71
C GLY A 89 4.92 -6.54 -1.24
N ALA A 90 5.14 -5.27 -0.90
CA ALA A 90 4.91 -4.76 0.45
C ALA A 90 3.43 -4.90 0.88
N ALA A 91 2.47 -4.59 0.02
CA ALA A 91 1.05 -4.75 0.32
C ALA A 91 0.69 -6.23 0.59
N LEU A 92 1.25 -7.16 -0.19
CA LEU A 92 1.07 -8.59 0.03
C LEU A 92 1.71 -9.10 1.32
N VAL A 93 2.90 -8.60 1.68
CA VAL A 93 3.54 -8.92 2.96
C VAL A 93 2.69 -8.44 4.13
N TYR A 94 2.14 -7.22 4.05
CA TYR A 94 1.20 -6.72 5.05
C TYR A 94 -0.03 -7.61 5.17
N TYR A 95 -0.64 -7.98 4.04
CA TYR A 95 -1.79 -8.88 4.03
C TYR A 95 -1.48 -10.24 4.66
N ALA A 96 -0.32 -10.84 4.36
CA ALA A 96 0.05 -12.13 4.90
C ALA A 96 0.34 -12.08 6.42
N ALA A 97 1.00 -11.03 6.90
CA ALA A 97 1.47 -10.94 8.27
C ALA A 97 0.44 -10.32 9.24
N LEU A 98 -0.30 -9.29 8.80
CA LEU A 98 -0.99 -8.35 9.69
C LEU A 98 -2.47 -8.13 9.38
N ARG A 99 -3.07 -8.84 8.40
CA ARG A 99 -4.49 -8.66 8.00
C ARG A 99 -5.52 -8.73 9.15
N LYS A 100 -5.19 -9.39 10.26
CA LYS A 100 -6.10 -9.57 11.40
C LYS A 100 -6.12 -8.39 12.37
N LEU A 101 -5.20 -7.43 12.25
CA LEU A 101 -5.02 -6.35 13.22
C LEU A 101 -5.47 -5.01 12.62
N THR A 102 -6.68 -4.57 12.98
CA THR A 102 -7.32 -3.35 12.45
C THR A 102 -6.82 -2.04 13.09
N SER A 103 -5.75 -2.09 13.89
CA SER A 103 -5.27 -0.90 14.60
C SER A 103 -4.41 -0.01 13.71
N MET A 104 -4.71 1.29 13.67
CA MET A 104 -3.93 2.30 12.95
C MET A 104 -2.43 2.27 13.33
N TRP A 105 -2.14 1.93 14.59
CA TRP A 105 -0.79 1.76 15.12
C TRP A 105 -0.01 0.63 14.45
N VAL A 106 -0.71 -0.40 13.96
CA VAL A 106 -0.08 -1.52 13.25
C VAL A 106 0.40 -1.09 11.87
N GLY A 107 -0.36 -0.24 11.19
CA GLY A 107 0.08 0.39 9.94
C GLY A 107 1.31 1.27 10.15
N ALA A 108 1.33 2.09 11.21
CA ALA A 108 2.48 2.93 11.54
C ALA A 108 3.73 2.09 11.88
N GLY A 109 3.58 1.04 12.69
CA GLY A 109 4.66 0.12 13.02
C GLY A 109 5.17 -0.64 11.79
N TYR A 110 4.27 -1.03 10.90
CA TYR A 110 4.64 -1.62 9.60
C TYR A 110 5.45 -0.66 8.74
N GLY A 111 5.05 0.62 8.67
CA GLY A 111 5.80 1.65 7.96
C GLY A 111 7.23 1.79 8.46
N ILE A 112 7.42 1.87 9.78
CA ILE A 112 8.76 1.92 10.40
C ILE A 112 9.56 0.64 10.12
N ALA A 113 8.93 -0.53 10.24
CA ALA A 113 9.61 -1.79 9.92
C ALA A 113 10.06 -1.83 8.45
N LEU A 114 9.22 -1.36 7.53
CA LEU A 114 9.55 -1.28 6.12
C LEU A 114 10.69 -0.29 5.85
N MET A 115 10.68 0.87 6.51
CA MET A 115 11.80 1.82 6.47
C MET A 115 13.11 1.15 6.90
N LEU A 116 13.11 0.44 8.03
CA LEU A 116 14.30 -0.27 8.51
C LEU A 116 14.73 -1.37 7.53
N VAL A 117 13.79 -2.11 6.95
CA VAL A 117 14.09 -3.13 5.93
C VAL A 117 14.76 -2.48 4.72
N VAL A 118 14.25 -1.36 4.22
CA VAL A 118 14.88 -0.62 3.11
C VAL A 118 16.29 -0.19 3.51
N PHE A 119 16.45 0.51 4.63
CA PHE A 119 17.77 0.99 5.01
C PHE A 119 18.78 -0.07 5.45
N LEU A 120 18.36 -1.27 5.86
CA LEU A 120 19.27 -2.35 6.27
C LEU A 120 19.54 -3.34 5.13
N VAL A 121 18.49 -3.73 4.40
CA VAL A 121 18.57 -4.75 3.34
C VAL A 121 18.94 -4.14 2.00
N LEU A 122 18.43 -2.95 1.69
CA LEU A 122 18.70 -2.29 0.42
C LEU A 122 20.00 -1.46 0.45
N ASN A 123 20.48 -0.99 1.60
CA ASN A 123 21.77 -0.29 1.72
C ASN A 123 22.96 -1.03 1.05
N PRO A 124 23.18 -2.34 1.24
CA PRO A 124 24.25 -3.06 0.50
C PRO A 124 23.99 -3.21 -1.00
N LEU A 125 22.75 -3.04 -1.48
CA LEU A 125 22.40 -3.06 -2.90
C LEU A 125 22.60 -1.70 -3.59
N PHE A 126 22.66 -0.62 -2.82
CA PHE A 126 22.78 0.76 -3.29
C PHE A 126 23.99 1.44 -2.65
N PRO A 127 25.21 1.22 -3.17
CA PRO A 127 26.43 1.76 -2.57
C PRO A 127 26.49 3.30 -2.55
N SER A 128 25.67 3.98 -3.36
CA SER A 128 25.52 5.44 -3.33
C SER A 128 24.58 5.94 -2.23
N MET A 129 23.78 5.05 -1.61
CA MET A 129 22.87 5.41 -0.53
C MET A 129 23.67 5.62 0.76
N LYS A 130 23.54 6.79 1.38
CA LYS A 130 24.07 6.99 2.74
C LYS A 130 23.33 6.04 3.70
N GLY A 131 24.08 5.36 4.55
CA GLY A 131 23.51 4.50 5.58
C GLY A 131 22.66 5.29 6.59
N LEU A 132 21.90 4.58 7.44
CA LEU A 132 21.05 5.20 8.49
C LEU A 132 21.81 6.16 9.40
N THR A 133 23.09 5.89 9.65
CA THR A 133 23.92 6.65 10.58
C THR A 133 24.60 7.87 9.94
N ASP A 134 24.74 7.88 8.61
CA ASP A 134 25.38 8.97 7.85
C ASP A 134 24.35 9.86 7.14
N THR A 135 23.08 9.47 7.15
CA THR A 135 21.98 10.25 6.57
C THR A 135 21.63 11.44 7.46
N ASP A 136 21.42 12.63 6.86
CA ASP A 136 21.01 13.82 7.60
C ASP A 136 19.71 13.58 8.39
N TYR A 137 19.62 14.12 9.61
CA TYR A 137 18.45 13.94 10.47
C TYR A 137 17.16 14.43 9.81
N ASN A 138 17.19 15.50 9.01
CA ASN A 138 16.01 15.99 8.30
C ASN A 138 15.55 14.99 7.23
N THR A 139 16.49 14.36 6.52
CA THR A 139 16.19 13.32 5.53
C THR A 139 15.60 12.09 6.21
N LEU A 140 16.18 11.67 7.34
CA LEU A 140 15.70 10.52 8.10
C LEU A 140 14.28 10.74 8.66
N ILE A 141 14.00 11.92 9.22
CA ILE A 141 12.67 12.28 9.74
C ILE A 141 11.66 12.34 8.59
N THR A 142 12.01 12.96 7.46
CA THR A 142 11.15 13.02 6.28
C THR A 142 10.82 11.63 5.76
N ALA A 143 11.83 10.77 5.61
CA ALA A 143 11.65 9.38 5.21
C ALA A 143 10.75 8.62 6.19
N ALA A 144 11.01 8.70 7.49
CA ALA A 144 10.19 8.05 8.52
C ALA A 144 8.72 8.50 8.44
N CYS A 145 8.47 9.79 8.24
CA CYS A 145 7.12 10.33 8.06
C CYS A 145 6.42 9.72 6.83
N ILE A 146 7.08 9.73 5.67
CA ILE A 146 6.54 9.16 4.43
C ILE A 146 6.24 7.66 4.60
N TYR A 147 7.16 6.91 5.21
CA TYR A 147 7.00 5.48 5.44
C TYR A 147 5.90 5.16 6.46
N ILE A 148 5.76 5.95 7.53
CA ILE A 148 4.64 5.81 8.46
C ILE A 148 3.32 6.06 7.73
N LEU A 149 3.20 7.17 6.99
CA LEU A 149 1.98 7.50 6.24
C LEU A 149 1.66 6.42 5.21
N TYR A 150 2.69 5.87 4.56
CA TYR A 150 2.55 4.74 3.63
C TYR A 150 1.99 3.50 4.31
N GLY A 151 2.62 3.10 5.42
CA GLY A 151 2.23 1.92 6.17
C GLY A 151 0.83 2.04 6.76
N VAL A 152 0.46 3.24 7.22
CA VAL A 152 -0.90 3.54 7.68
C VAL A 152 -1.89 3.48 6.52
N PHE A 153 -1.57 4.05 5.36
CA PHE A 153 -2.43 3.99 4.17
C PHE A 153 -2.70 2.53 3.75
N ILE A 154 -1.64 1.75 3.53
CA ILE A 154 -1.75 0.33 3.16
C ILE A 154 -2.48 -0.45 4.25
N GLY A 155 -2.09 -0.26 5.50
CA GLY A 155 -2.65 -1.02 6.60
C GLY A 155 -4.13 -0.74 6.86
N TYR A 156 -4.52 0.53 6.75
CA TYR A 156 -5.92 0.93 6.85
C TYR A 156 -6.74 0.35 5.70
N SER A 157 -6.28 0.51 4.45
CA SER A 157 -7.02 0.00 3.29
C SER A 157 -7.23 -1.52 3.33
N ILE A 158 -6.20 -2.31 3.66
CA ILE A 158 -6.31 -3.78 3.71
C ILE A 158 -7.14 -4.23 4.92
N SER A 159 -6.89 -3.66 6.10
CA SER A 159 -7.55 -4.10 7.33
C SER A 159 -9.01 -3.69 7.39
N TYR A 160 -9.35 -2.52 6.83
CA TYR A 160 -10.73 -2.05 6.72
C TYR A 160 -11.54 -2.97 5.81
N GLU A 161 -11.01 -3.32 4.63
CA GLU A 161 -11.67 -4.23 3.69
C GLU A 161 -11.90 -5.62 4.31
N GLU A 162 -10.89 -6.19 4.98
CA GLU A 162 -11.03 -7.49 5.67
C GLU A 162 -12.07 -7.43 6.81
N ASN A 163 -12.17 -6.29 7.50
CA ASN A 163 -13.16 -6.09 8.55
C ASN A 163 -14.59 -5.95 7.99
N GLU A 164 -14.74 -5.25 6.88
CA GLU A 164 -16.02 -5.10 6.19
C GLU A 164 -16.52 -6.46 5.67
N LEU A 165 -15.67 -7.24 5.01
CA LEU A 165 -16.00 -8.60 4.56
C LEU A 165 -16.46 -9.50 5.70
N ARG A 166 -15.80 -9.44 6.86
CA ARG A 166 -16.16 -10.25 8.03
C ARG A 166 -17.51 -9.85 8.64
N HIS A 167 -17.80 -8.55 8.72
CA HIS A 167 -19.09 -8.07 9.20
C HIS A 167 -20.25 -8.38 8.24
N GLN A 168 -20.00 -8.46 6.94
CA GLN A 168 -21.02 -8.89 5.97
C GLN A 168 -21.36 -10.38 6.16
N HIS A 169 -20.35 -11.25 6.32
CA HIS A 169 -20.58 -12.68 6.57
C HIS A 169 -21.36 -12.93 7.87
N GLU A 170 -21.01 -12.25 8.98
CA GLU A 170 -21.74 -12.41 10.26
C GLU A 170 -23.22 -12.00 10.15
N LYS A 171 -23.55 -10.98 9.35
CA LYS A 171 -24.93 -10.54 9.12
C LYS A 171 -25.72 -11.50 8.24
N GLU A 172 -25.05 -12.15 7.28
CA GLU A 172 -25.67 -13.13 6.39
C GLU A 172 -25.96 -14.45 7.13
N ASP A 173 -25.02 -14.91 7.95
CA ASP A 173 -25.22 -16.07 8.83
C ASP A 173 -26.37 -15.85 9.82
N ALA A 174 -26.43 -14.66 10.46
CA ALA A 174 -27.50 -14.30 11.38
C ALA A 174 -28.87 -14.08 10.72
N ALA A 175 -28.94 -13.83 9.41
CA ALA A 175 -30.18 -13.70 8.66
C ALA A 175 -30.67 -15.05 8.06
N SER A 176 -29.81 -16.08 8.08
CA SER A 176 -30.10 -17.44 7.62
C SER A 176 -30.62 -18.38 8.72
N HIS A 177 -30.60 -17.91 9.97
CA HIS A 177 -31.12 -18.58 11.17
C HIS A 177 -32.38 -17.87 11.71
#